data_AF-A0A0E4HFY3-F1
#
_entry.id   AF-A0A0E4HFY3-F1
#
_cell.length_a   1.000
_cell.length_b   1.000
_cell.length_c   1.000
_cell.angle_alpha   90.00
_cell.angle_beta   90.00
_cell.angle_gamma   90.00
#
_symmetry.space_group_name_H-M   'P 1'
#
loop_
_entity.id
_entity.type
_entity.pdbx_description
1 polymer ?
#
loop_
_entity_poly.entity_id
_entity_poly.type
_entity_poly.pdbx_seq_one_letter_code
_entity_poly.pdbx_strand_id
1 'polypeptide(L)' 'MTDKMEDYTEKIAALQEKGELTAETLSLLMEMLDEMAELNRSNKALRRVILKGQSTMSTRLRDALYE' A
#
# COMPACT_ATOMS: atom_id res chain seq x y z
N MET A 1 0.67 3.87 6.90
CA MET A 1 1.32 3.73 5.57
C MET A 1 0.89 4.87 4.69
N THR A 2 -0.42 5.16 4.61
CA THR A 2 -0.95 6.40 4.01
C THR A 2 -0.32 7.65 4.63
N ASP A 3 -0.27 7.74 5.96
CA ASP A 3 0.33 8.88 6.67
C ASP A 3 1.83 9.08 6.38
N LYS A 4 2.56 7.99 6.06
CA LYS A 4 3.97 8.07 5.65
C LYS A 4 4.13 8.58 4.21
N MET A 5 3.19 8.25 3.34
CA MET A 5 3.20 8.74 1.95
C MET A 5 2.85 10.22 1.88
N GLU A 6 1.91 10.67 2.72
CA GLU A 6 1.60 12.10 2.88
C GLU A 6 2.83 12.88 3.38
N ASP A 7 3.48 12.42 4.45
CA ASP A 7 4.72 13.02 4.99
C ASP A 7 5.86 13.08 3.94
N TYR A 8 6.04 12.03 3.14
CA TYR A 8 7.01 12.06 2.04
C TYR A 8 6.64 13.02 0.92
N THR A 9 5.36 13.15 0.60
CA THR A 9 4.87 14.08 -0.43
C THR A 9 5.12 15.54 0.01
N GLU A 10 4.83 15.87 1.27
CA GLU A 10 5.12 17.18 1.85
C GLU A 10 6.61 17.50 1.86
N LYS A 11 7.46 16.52 2.20
CA LYS A 11 8.93 16.68 2.16
C LYS A 11 9.45 16.89 0.75
N ILE A 12 8.94 16.16 -0.24
CA ILE A 12 9.32 16.33 -1.64
C ILE A 12 8.92 17.72 -2.13
N ALA A 13 7.70 18.19 -1.82
CA ALA A 13 7.25 19.53 -2.16
C ALA A 13 8.16 20.61 -1.55
N ALA A 14 8.51 20.47 -0.26
CA ALA A 14 9.41 21.40 0.41
C ALA A 14 10.83 21.41 -0.19
N LEU A 15 11.35 20.26 -0.62
CA LEU A 15 12.67 20.16 -1.28
C LEU A 15 12.64 20.71 -2.72
N GLN A 16 11.52 20.54 -3.42
CA GLN A 16 11.31 21.10 -4.75
C GLN A 16 11.22 22.63 -4.70
N GLU A 17 10.49 23.20 -3.75
CA GLU A 17 10.41 24.66 -3.55
C GLU A 17 11.77 25.30 -3.24
N LYS A 18 12.64 24.58 -2.53
CA LYS A 18 14.02 25.01 -2.25
C LYS A 18 14.96 24.86 -3.45
N GLY A 19 14.52 24.23 -4.54
CA GLY A 19 15.37 23.93 -5.69
C GLY A 19 16.45 22.89 -5.41
N GLU A 20 16.32 22.11 -4.32
CA GLU A 20 17.28 21.08 -3.92
C GLU A 20 17.12 19.78 -4.73
N LEU A 21 16.02 19.65 -5.48
CA LEU A 21 15.75 18.51 -6.35
C LEU A 21 15.97 18.88 -7.81
N THR A 22 16.71 18.02 -8.51
CA THR A 22 16.72 18.04 -9.97
C THR A 22 15.41 17.47 -10.50
N ALA A 23 15.06 17.79 -11.75
CA ALA A 23 13.86 17.25 -12.39
C ALA A 23 13.87 15.71 -12.47
N GLU A 24 15.04 15.11 -12.69
CA GLU A 24 15.22 13.65 -12.72
C GLU A 24 14.97 13.03 -11.33
N THR A 25 15.54 13.63 -10.28
CA THR A 25 15.33 13.16 -8.90
C THR A 25 13.87 13.30 -8.48
N LEU A 26 13.21 14.39 -8.86
CA LEU A 26 11.79 14.58 -8.59
C LEU A 26 10.94 13.50 -9.28
N SER A 27 11.21 13.22 -10.56
CA SER A 27 10.51 12.18 -11.32
C SER A 27 10.64 10.81 -10.64
N LEU A 28 11.87 10.44 -10.27
CA LEU A 28 12.13 9.17 -9.56
C LEU A 28 11.37 9.08 -8.24
N LEU A 29 11.36 10.16 -7.45
CA LEU A 29 10.67 10.20 -6.16
C LEU A 29 9.14 10.07 -6.33
N MET A 30 8.58 10.66 -7.39
CA MET A 30 7.16 10.50 -7.72
C MET A 30 6.83 9.06 -8.17
N GLU A 31 7.66 8.46 -9.03
CA GLU A 31 7.49 7.05 -9.45
C GLU A 31 7.52 6.10 -8.24
N MET A 32 8.45 6.30 -7.31
CA MET A 32 8.53 5.50 -6.08
C MET A 32 7.29 5.66 -5.19
N LEU A 33 6.70 6.85 -5.12
CA LEU A 33 5.45 7.08 -4.38
C LEU A 33 4.28 6.32 -5.03
N ASP A 34 4.21 6.32 -6.36
CA ASP A 34 3.18 5.59 -7.11
C ASP A 34 3.30 4.08 -6.92
N GLU A 35 4.53 3.53 -6.97
CA GLU A 35 4.77 2.12 -6.68
C GLU A 35 4.37 1.75 -5.25
N MET A 36 4.71 2.58 -4.25
CA MET A 36 4.27 2.37 -2.87
C MET A 36 2.74 2.42 -2.74
N ALA A 37 2.06 3.30 -3.48
CA ALA A 37 0.60 3.36 -3.51
C ALA A 37 0.00 2.05 -4.03
N GLU A 38 0.58 1.50 -5.10
CA GLU A 38 0.14 0.24 -5.69
C GLU A 38 0.40 -0.96 -4.78
N LEU A 39 1.59 -1.04 -4.18
CA LEU A 39 1.92 -2.08 -3.20
C LEU A 39 1.00 -2.04 -1.98
N ASN A 40 0.61 -0.85 -1.53
CA ASN A 40 -0.31 -0.69 -0.39
C ASN A 40 -1.74 -1.10 -0.78
N ARG A 41 -2.20 -0.77 -1.99
CA ARG A 41 -3.47 -1.25 -2.55
C ARG A 41 -3.50 -2.77 -2.68
N SER A 42 -2.46 -3.36 -3.27
CA SER A 42 -2.29 -4.80 -3.41
C SER A 42 -2.27 -5.53 -2.05
N ASN A 43 -1.50 -5.00 -1.08
CA ASN A 43 -1.50 -5.54 0.28
C ASN A 43 -2.88 -5.50 0.94
N LYS A 44 -3.63 -4.40 0.78
CA LYS A 44 -5.01 -4.32 1.29
C LYS A 44 -5.91 -5.36 0.61
N ALA A 45 -5.78 -5.56 -0.69
CA ALA A 45 -6.55 -6.56 -1.43
C ALA A 45 -6.24 -7.99 -0.94
N LEU A 46 -4.95 -8.34 -0.83
CA LEU A 46 -4.50 -9.63 -0.33
C LEU A 46 -5.01 -9.92 1.09
N ARG A 47 -4.91 -8.93 2.00
CA ARG A 47 -5.46 -9.07 3.37
C ARG A 47 -6.96 -9.34 3.37
N ARG A 48 -7.74 -8.67 2.51
CA ARG A 48 -9.18 -8.94 2.38
C ARG A 48 -9.45 -10.36 1.86
N VAL A 49 -8.67 -10.84 0.89
CA VAL A 49 -8.78 -12.20 0.35
C VAL A 49 -8.48 -13.23 1.43
N ILE A 50 -7.40 -13.04 2.20
CA ILE A 50 -7.03 -13.94 3.31
C ILE A 50 -8.13 -13.96 4.38
N LEU A 51 -8.63 -12.79 4.79
CA LEU A 51 -9.72 -12.69 5.78
C LEU A 51 -10.99 -13.42 5.29
N LYS A 52 -11.37 -13.23 4.02
CA LYS A 52 -12.50 -13.96 3.41
C LYS A 52 -12.24 -15.47 3.34
N GLY A 53 -11.01 -15.89 3.03
CA GLY A 53 -10.59 -17.29 2.96
C GLY A 53 -10.61 -17.99 4.32
N GLN A 54 -10.28 -17.29 5.40
CA GLN A 54 -10.36 -17.85 6.75
C GLN A 54 -11.80 -18.07 7.20
N SER A 55 -12.73 -17.19 6.85
CA SER A 55 -14.16 -17.41 7.13
C SER A 55 -14.76 -18.58 6.36
N THR A 56 -14.36 -18.81 5.10
CA THR A 56 -14.88 -19.93 4.29
C THR A 56 -14.22 -21.28 4.59
N MET A 57 -12.95 -21.29 5.01
CA MET A 57 -12.27 -22.52 5.45
C MET A 57 -12.73 -22.95 6.86
N SER A 58 -12.99 -22.00 7.76
CA SER A 58 -13.55 -22.28 9.10
C SER A 58 -14.97 -22.85 9.05
N THR A 59 -15.82 -22.43 8.10
CA THR A 59 -17.17 -23.00 7.96
C THR A 59 -17.12 -24.38 7.35
N ARG A 60 -16.37 -24.60 6.26
CA ARG A 60 -16.21 -25.93 5.66
C ARG A 60 -15.59 -26.97 6.60
N LEU A 61 -14.65 -26.57 7.45
CA LEU A 61 -14.07 -27.45 8.46
C LEU A 61 -15.07 -27.76 9.59
N ARG A 62 -15.93 -26.81 9.99
CA ARG A 62 -17.03 -27.08 10.94
C ARG A 62 -18.07 -28.00 10.32
N ASP A 63 -18.51 -27.72 9.09
CA ASP A 63 -19.53 -28.51 8.42
C ASP A 63 -19.06 -29.97 8.23
N ALA A 64 -17.79 -30.19 7.88
CA ALA A 64 -17.19 -31.54 7.79
C ALA A 64 -16.93 -32.23 9.14
N LEU A 65 -17.02 -31.53 10.27
CA LEU A 65 -16.90 -32.09 11.62
C LEU A 65 -18.28 -32.32 12.29
N TYR A 66 -19.34 -31.76 11.72
CA TYR A 66 -20.72 -31.87 12.21
C TYR A 66 -21.64 -32.69 11.28
N GLU A 67 -21.16 -33.12 10.12
CA GLU A 67 -21.70 -34.26 9.34
C GLU A 67 -21.04 -35.58 9.77
#